data_AF-A0A6B3HQR5-F1
#
_entry.id   AF-A0A6B3HQR5-F1
#
_cell.length_a   1.000
_cell.length_b   1.000
_cell.length_c   1.000
_cell.angle_alpha   90.00
_cell.angle_beta   90.00
_cell.angle_gamma   90.00
#
_symmetry.space_group_name_H-M   'P 1'
#
loop_
_entity.id
_entity.type
_entity.pdbx_description
1 polymer ?
#
loop_
_entity_poly.entity_id
_entity_poly.type
_entity_poly.pdbx_seq_one_letter_code
_entity_poly.pdbx_strand_id
1 'polypeptide(L)'
;APSTGKVTLGGRPIWRNESVYKEIGIVPEREGMYDFLTGKEFVVANAELQGLGGAEAQKALATVQMEYAQDRKISTYSKGMRQRV
;
A
#
# COMPACT_ATOMS: atom_id res chain seq x y z
N ALA A 1 3.92 -4.64 23.82
CA ALA A 1 4.61 -5.91 23.62
C ALA A 1 3.53 -6.97 23.41
N PRO A 2 3.79 -8.11 22.73
CA PRO A 2 2.83 -9.20 22.70
C PRO A 2 2.48 -9.60 24.14
N SER A 3 1.23 -10.03 24.36
CA SER A 3 0.71 -10.38 25.68
C SER A 3 1.50 -11.51 26.33
N THR A 4 2.05 -12.43 25.53
CA THR A 4 3.00 -13.48 25.92
C THR A 4 3.93 -13.81 24.75
N GLY A 5 5.14 -14.32 25.05
CA GLY A 5 6.09 -14.82 24.05
C GLY A 5 6.92 -13.74 23.34
N LYS A 6 7.58 -14.15 22.25
CA LYS A 6 8.45 -13.30 21.41
C LYS A 6 8.06 -13.48 19.94
N VAL A 7 8.09 -12.39 19.19
CA VAL A 7 7.89 -12.39 17.75
C VAL A 7 9.14 -11.83 17.07
N THR A 8 9.51 -12.42 15.95
CA THR A 8 10.68 -12.04 15.16
C THR A 8 10.36 -11.98 13.67
N LEU A 9 10.97 -11.04 12.94
CA LEU A 9 10.97 -10.99 11.48
C LEU A 9 12.38 -11.27 10.96
N GLY A 10 12.56 -12.36 10.20
CA GLY A 10 13.88 -12.77 9.71
C GLY A 10 14.91 -12.93 10.85
N GLY A 11 14.48 -13.45 12.00
CA GLY A 11 15.33 -13.61 13.20
C GLY A 11 15.51 -12.35 14.05
N ARG A 12 15.12 -11.16 13.57
CA ARG A 12 15.21 -9.90 14.32
C ARG A 12 13.99 -9.69 15.23
N PRO A 13 14.15 -9.24 16.49
CA PRO A 13 13.02 -8.93 17.36
C PRO A 13 12.22 -7.74 16.80
N ILE A 14 10.89 -7.83 16.85
CA ILE A 14 10.01 -6.75 16.38
C ILE A 14 9.76 -5.66 17.44
N TRP A 15 9.87 -6.01 18.73
CA TRP A 15 9.58 -5.09 19.82
C TRP A 15 10.68 -4.04 19.96
N ARG A 16 10.31 -2.75 19.98
CA ARG A 16 11.25 -1.61 20.00
C ARG A 16 12.26 -1.64 18.85
N ASN A 17 11.81 -2.06 17.67
CA ASN A 17 12.62 -2.10 16.48
C ASN A 17 11.82 -1.53 15.30
N GLU A 18 11.75 -0.21 15.23
CA GLU A 18 10.92 0.53 14.28
C GLU A 18 11.37 0.30 12.83
N SER A 19 12.65 0.02 12.63
CA SER A 19 13.23 -0.24 11.30
C SER A 19 12.57 -1.42 10.59
N VAL A 20 12.11 -2.42 11.35
CA VAL A 20 11.48 -3.63 10.82
C VAL A 20 10.13 -3.34 10.18
N TYR A 21 9.42 -2.29 10.61
CA TYR A 21 8.12 -1.94 10.03
C TYR A 21 8.22 -1.46 8.58
N LYS A 22 9.39 -0.97 8.15
CA LYS A 22 9.62 -0.58 6.74
C LYS A 22 9.63 -1.76 5.77
N GLU A 23 9.78 -2.98 6.30
CA GLU A 23 9.81 -4.22 5.52
C GLU A 23 8.45 -4.93 5.49
N ILE A 24 7.44 -4.36 6.16
CA ILE A 24 6.10 -4.96 6.29
C ILE A 24 5.10 -4.07 5.54
N GLY A 25 4.47 -4.63 4.51
CA GLY A 25 3.27 -4.07 3.89
C GLY A 25 2.01 -4.61 4.57
N ILE A 26 1.03 -3.75 4.84
CA ILE A 26 -0.29 -4.14 5.36
C ILE A 26 -1.34 -3.73 4.33
N VAL A 27 -2.23 -4.65 3.99
CA VAL A 27 -3.41 -4.38 3.16
C VAL A 27 -4.65 -4.60 4.04
N PRO A 28 -5.23 -3.56 4.63
CA PRO A 28 -6.39 -3.72 5.49
C PRO A 28 -7.64 -4.09 4.67
N GLU A 29 -8.53 -4.88 5.27
CA GLU A 29 -9.79 -5.30 4.60
C GLU A 29 -10.73 -4.12 4.34
N ARG A 30 -10.63 -3.07 5.16
CA ARG A 30 -11.37 -1.81 5.01
C ARG A 30 -10.39 -0.66 5.09
N GLU A 31 -10.05 -0.08 3.95
CA GLU A 31 -9.39 1.22 3.91
C GLU A 31 -10.39 2.26 3.44
N GLY A 32 -10.38 3.42 4.09
CA GLY A 32 -11.05 4.62 3.58
C GLY A 32 -10.26 5.12 2.40
N MET A 33 -10.44 4.51 1.22
CA MET A 33 -9.85 5.04 0.00
C MET A 33 -10.34 6.48 -0.18
N TYR A 34 -9.42 7.37 -0.53
CA TYR A 34 -9.77 8.73 -0.89
C TYR A 34 -10.51 8.70 -2.23
N ASP A 35 -11.84 8.56 -2.19
CA ASP A 35 -12.70 8.39 -3.36
C ASP A 35 -12.56 9.52 -4.40
N PHE A 36 -12.13 10.70 -3.95
CA PHE A 36 -11.86 11.87 -4.78
C PHE A 36 -10.49 11.85 -5.47
N LEU A 37 -9.62 10.88 -5.19
CA LEU A 37 -8.35 10.68 -5.92
C LEU A 37 -8.55 9.73 -7.10
N THR A 38 -7.72 9.87 -8.12
CA THR A 38 -7.54 8.84 -9.16
C THR A 38 -6.70 7.69 -8.62
N GLY A 39 -6.73 6.53 -9.28
CA GLY A 39 -5.85 5.42 -8.90
C GLY A 39 -4.38 5.81 -8.96
N LYS A 40 -3.99 6.61 -9.96
CA LYS A 40 -2.62 7.14 -10.09
C LYS A 40 -2.24 8.07 -8.95
N GLU A 41 -3.09 9.04 -8.62
CA GLU A 41 -2.86 9.98 -7.52
C GLU A 41 -2.67 9.23 -6.18
N PHE A 42 -3.50 8.22 -5.93
CA PHE A 42 -3.43 7.41 -4.73
C PHE A 42 -2.12 6.60 -4.62
N VAL A 43 -1.73 5.89 -5.69
CA VAL A 43 -0.51 5.07 -5.67
C VAL A 43 0.74 5.95 -5.62
N VAL A 44 0.75 7.11 -6.30
CA VAL A 44 1.86 8.07 -6.22
C VAL A 44 1.99 8.62 -4.80
N ALA A 45 0.88 9.03 -4.16
CA ALA A 45 0.91 9.51 -2.78
C ALA A 45 1.47 8.45 -1.81
N ASN A 46 1.07 7.18 -1.97
CA ASN A 46 1.63 6.08 -1.17
C ASN A 46 3.11 5.83 -1.46
N ALA A 47 3.55 5.92 -2.72
CA ALA A 47 4.95 5.79 -3.09
C ALA A 47 5.80 6.90 -2.43
N GLU A 48 5.35 8.15 -2.48
CA GLU A 48 6.05 9.29 -1.86
C GLU A 48 6.17 9.14 -0.34
N LEU A 49 5.13 8.65 0.34
CA LEU A 49 5.17 8.35 1.78
C LEU A 49 6.21 7.28 2.14
N GLN A 50 6.51 6.38 1.21
CA GLN A 50 7.55 5.37 1.35
C GLN A 50 8.93 5.83 0.85
N GLY A 51 9.08 7.11 0.44
CA GLY A 51 10.32 7.65 -0.10
C GLY A 51 10.64 7.17 -1.53
N LEU A 52 9.63 6.68 -2.26
CA LEU A 52 9.72 6.26 -3.65
C LEU A 52 9.20 7.35 -4.58
N GLY A 53 9.46 7.20 -5.89
CA GLY A 53 9.03 8.15 -6.92
C GLY A 53 7.92 7.61 -7.83
N GLY A 54 7.40 8.47 -8.70
CA GLY A 54 6.31 8.13 -9.63
C GLY A 54 6.60 6.96 -10.58
N ALA A 55 7.86 6.67 -10.87
CA ALA A 55 8.24 5.49 -11.66
C ALA A 55 7.90 4.17 -10.94
N GLU A 56 8.07 4.11 -9.62
CA GLU A 56 7.71 2.93 -8.82
C GLU A 56 6.19 2.81 -8.70
N ALA A 57 5.48 3.94 -8.57
CA ALA A 57 4.02 3.95 -8.62
C ALA A 57 3.47 3.40 -9.94
N GLN A 58 4.08 3.76 -11.08
CA GLN A 58 3.70 3.25 -12.39
C GLN A 58 3.92 1.73 -12.49
N LYS A 59 5.07 1.23 -12.01
CA LYS A 59 5.36 -0.22 -11.97
C LYS A 59 4.37 -0.97 -11.08
N ALA A 60 3.99 -0.40 -9.93
CA ALA A 60 3.02 -0.98 -9.03
C ALA A 60 1.65 -1.13 -9.70
N LEU A 61 1.15 -0.07 -10.35
CA LEU A 61 -0.10 -0.11 -11.13
C LEU A 61 -0.07 -1.15 -12.25
N ALA A 62 1.06 -1.29 -12.95
CA ALA A 62 1.23 -2.31 -13.99
C ALA A 62 1.19 -3.74 -13.41
N THR A 63 1.84 -3.95 -12.27
CA THR A 63 1.88 -5.26 -11.58
C THR A 63 0.48 -5.76 -11.22
N VAL A 64 -0.40 -4.84 -10.81
CA VAL A 64 -1.80 -5.15 -10.49
C VAL A 64 -2.76 -4.95 -11.66
N GLN A 65 -2.24 -4.69 -12.86
CA GLN A 65 -2.97 -4.53 -14.13
C GLN A 65 -4.05 -3.44 -14.05
N MET A 66 -3.71 -2.26 -13.51
CA MET A 66 -4.64 -1.15 -13.30
C MET A 66 -4.34 0.10 -14.13
N GLU A 67 -3.38 0.02 -15.05
CA GLU A 67 -2.97 1.13 -15.93
C GLU A 67 -4.14 1.67 -16.79
N TYR A 68 -5.02 0.78 -17.25
CA TYR A 68 -6.17 1.15 -18.08
C TYR A 68 -7.20 2.04 -17.36
N ALA A 69 -7.19 2.06 -16.03
CA ALA A 69 -8.13 2.80 -15.21
C ALA A 69 -7.47 3.91 -14.38
N GLN A 70 -6.15 4.07 -14.47
CA GLN A 70 -5.33 4.85 -13.53
C GLN A 70 -5.76 6.32 -13.40
N ASP A 71 -6.29 6.92 -14.46
CA ASP A 71 -6.71 8.33 -14.50
C ASP A 71 -8.18 8.54 -14.08
N ARG A 72 -8.92 7.46 -13.81
CA ARG A 72 -10.30 7.56 -13.31
C ARG A 72 -10.29 7.69 -11.80
N LYS A 73 -11.31 8.38 -11.26
CA LYS A 73 -11.52 8.49 -9.82
C LYS A 73 -11.81 7.13 -9.19
N ILE A 74 -11.25 6.89 -8.01
CA ILE A 74 -11.43 5.65 -7.23
C ILE A 74 -12.90 5.45 -6.88
N SER A 75 -13.68 6.53 -6.72
CA SER A 75 -15.13 6.46 -6.57
C SER A 75 -15.83 5.58 -7.63
N THR A 76 -15.29 5.53 -8.86
CA THR A 76 -15.86 4.76 -9.98
C THR A 76 -15.32 3.33 -10.09
N TYR A 77 -14.44 2.91 -9.18
CA TYR A 77 -13.84 1.57 -9.18
C TYR A 77 -14.81 0.54 -8.60
N SER A 78 -14.88 -0.63 -9.23
CA SER A 78 -15.56 -1.78 -8.65
C SER A 78 -14.83 -2.26 -7.40
N LYS A 79 -15.48 -3.08 -6.57
CA LYS A 79 -14.86 -3.68 -5.38
C LYS A 79 -13.52 -4.36 -5.70
N GLY A 80 -13.46 -5.13 -6.78
CA GLY A 80 -12.22 -5.84 -7.17
C GLY A 80 -11.11 -4.89 -7.65
N MET A 81 -11.46 -3.76 -8.27
CA MET A 81 -10.48 -2.73 -8.65
C MET A 81 -9.92 -2.04 -7.40
N ARG A 82 -10.78 -1.74 -6.42
CA ARG A 82 -10.40 -1.15 -5.12
C ARG A 82 -9.53 -2.07 -4.27
N GLN A 83 -9.65 -3.39 -4.43
CA GLN A 83 -8.79 -4.36 -3.74
C GLN A 83 -7.40 -4.49 -4.38
N ARG A 84 -7.22 -4.01 -5.62
CA ARG A 84 -5.95 -4.11 -6.36
C ARG A 84 -5.10 -2.84 -6.28
N VAL A 85 -5.74 -1.67 -6.27
CA VAL A 85 -5.10 -0.35 -6.19
C VAL A 85 -4.92 0.06 -4.75
#